data_AF-A0A848KH57-F1
#
_entry.id   AF-A0A848KH57-F1
#
_cell.length_a   1.000
_cell.length_b   1.000
_cell.length_c   1.000
_cell.angle_alpha   90.00
_cell.angle_beta   90.00
_cell.angle_gamma   90.00
#
_symmetry.space_group_name_H-M   'P 1'
#
loop_
_entity.id
_entity.type
_entity.pdbx_description
1 polymer ?
#
loop_
_entity_poly.entity_id
_entity_poly.type
_entity_poly.pdbx_seq_one_letter_code
_entity_poly.pdbx_strand_id
1 'polypeptide(L)'
;MAGLAASVAGLVAPTAAAAPGGDRLVFLIPGQEPVPGTLALDMYKDMDARLTGLGYKVVLVPTGGLDLVRESYVVKDAVDNATRGANVESIALVGHSYGALSARNYIRALGGVDVVDTYISIGAPQYGTPGGCFQLPGSGFDGCPVTPFINSLNTGDDTPGNINYYSIRGTTEPVDGRLDGGQCRMTPVPDVNHLSEVADPRVIDLTVSALQGNCVGTFVNDPDGSISVGQTLLPGPN
;
A
#
# COMPACT_ATOMS: atom_id res chain seq x y z
N MET A 1 -60.70 36.83 -34.12
CA MET A 1 -59.88 35.71 -34.62
C MET A 1 -59.16 35.10 -33.43
N ALA A 2 -59.60 33.91 -33.00
CA ALA A 2 -59.00 33.16 -31.89
C ALA A 2 -57.95 32.21 -32.45
N GLY A 3 -56.74 32.19 -31.87
CA GLY A 3 -55.69 31.23 -32.17
C GLY A 3 -55.27 30.52 -30.89
N LEU A 4 -55.65 29.24 -30.76
CA LEU A 4 -55.15 28.31 -29.75
C LEU A 4 -53.72 27.89 -30.14
N ALA A 5 -52.76 28.01 -29.23
CA ALA A 5 -51.46 27.36 -29.34
C ALA A 5 -51.36 26.26 -28.27
N ALA A 6 -51.31 25.01 -28.73
CA ALA A 6 -51.12 23.83 -27.89
C ALA A 6 -49.62 23.62 -27.62
N SER A 7 -49.23 23.59 -26.35
CA SER A 7 -47.89 23.25 -25.90
C SER A 7 -47.78 21.74 -25.68
N VAL A 8 -46.93 21.08 -26.47
CA VAL A 8 -46.59 19.66 -26.31
C VAL A 8 -45.40 19.54 -25.36
N ALA A 9 -45.60 18.90 -24.21
CA ALA A 9 -44.53 18.54 -23.29
C ALA A 9 -43.79 17.30 -23.83
N GLY A 10 -42.48 17.43 -24.08
CA GLY A 10 -41.63 16.30 -24.43
C GLY A 10 -41.27 15.47 -23.19
N LEU A 11 -41.53 14.17 -23.24
CA LEU A 11 -41.05 13.20 -22.24
C LEU A 11 -39.56 12.98 -22.44
N VAL A 12 -38.76 13.32 -21.42
CA VAL A 12 -37.35 12.95 -21.35
C VAL A 12 -37.27 11.51 -20.84
N ALA A 13 -36.67 10.62 -21.63
CA ALA A 13 -36.41 9.24 -21.21
C ALA A 13 -35.34 9.21 -20.11
N PRO A 14 -35.43 8.29 -19.14
CA PRO A 14 -34.39 8.16 -18.12
C PRO A 14 -33.09 7.67 -18.77
N THR A 15 -31.98 8.35 -18.47
CA THR A 15 -30.63 7.88 -18.76
C THR A 15 -30.39 6.57 -18.01
N ALA A 16 -29.96 5.53 -18.72
CA ALA A 16 -29.55 4.26 -18.14
C ALA A 16 -28.52 4.48 -17.03
N ALA A 17 -28.79 3.93 -15.83
CA ALA A 17 -27.84 3.92 -14.73
C ALA A 17 -26.57 3.19 -15.19
N ALA A 18 -25.41 3.82 -14.98
CA ALA A 18 -24.13 3.13 -15.08
C ALA A 18 -24.20 1.87 -14.21
N ALA A 19 -23.79 0.73 -14.75
CA ALA A 19 -23.61 -0.47 -13.93
C ALA A 19 -22.74 -0.08 -12.72
N PRO A 20 -23.07 -0.54 -11.50
CA PRO A 20 -22.18 -0.28 -10.38
C PRO A 20 -20.80 -0.85 -10.73
N GLY A 21 -19.78 0.00 -10.62
CA GLY A 21 -18.38 -0.43 -10.69
C GLY A 21 -18.13 -1.58 -9.71
N GLY A 22 -17.13 -2.40 -10.00
CA GLY A 22 -16.76 -3.48 -9.09
C GLY A 22 -16.25 -2.93 -7.76
N ASP A 23 -16.01 -3.84 -6.82
CA ASP A 23 -15.46 -3.50 -5.53
C ASP A 23 -14.00 -3.08 -5.67
N ARG A 24 -13.63 -2.00 -4.98
CA ARG A 24 -12.23 -1.63 -4.77
C ARG A 24 -11.78 -2.17 -3.42
N LEU A 25 -10.95 -3.21 -3.46
CA LEU A 25 -10.43 -3.88 -2.27
C LEU A 25 -9.14 -3.19 -1.78
N VAL A 26 -9.02 -2.96 -0.47
CA VAL A 26 -7.80 -2.42 0.15
C VAL A 26 -7.32 -3.36 1.25
N PHE A 27 -6.11 -3.89 1.09
CA PHE A 27 -5.50 -4.79 2.06
C PHE A 27 -4.54 -4.02 2.95
N LEU A 28 -4.85 -3.92 4.24
CA LEU A 28 -4.01 -3.33 5.26
C LEU A 28 -3.07 -4.41 5.81
N ILE A 29 -1.76 -4.21 5.70
CA ILE A 29 -0.74 -5.24 5.97
C ILE A 29 0.18 -4.74 7.08
N PRO A 30 -0.06 -5.18 8.34
CA PRO A 30 0.71 -4.77 9.51
C PRO A 30 2.21 -5.06 9.42
N GLY A 31 2.98 -4.22 10.09
CA GLY A 31 4.42 -4.38 10.32
C GLY A 31 4.74 -5.36 11.44
N GLN A 32 5.92 -5.20 12.03
CA GLN A 32 6.40 -6.09 13.09
C GLN A 32 5.59 -5.91 14.39
N GLU A 33 5.07 -7.01 14.90
CA GLU A 33 4.20 -7.13 16.06
C GLU A 33 4.79 -8.18 17.02
N PRO A 34 4.63 -8.05 18.35
CA PRO A 34 5.08 -9.09 19.29
C PRO A 34 4.42 -10.45 19.03
N VAL A 35 3.16 -10.44 18.59
CA VAL A 35 2.37 -11.59 18.15
C VAL A 35 1.51 -11.13 16.97
N PRO A 36 1.33 -11.94 15.90
CA PRO A 36 0.52 -11.55 14.75
C PRO A 36 -0.89 -11.07 15.13
N GLY A 37 -1.27 -9.90 14.62
CA GLY A 37 -2.60 -9.31 14.82
C GLY A 37 -2.88 -8.67 16.19
N THR A 38 -1.91 -8.58 17.11
CA THR A 38 -2.19 -8.07 18.47
C THR A 38 -2.35 -6.58 18.61
N LEU A 39 -1.59 -5.74 17.89
CA LEU A 39 -1.73 -4.28 17.96
C LEU A 39 -2.35 -3.70 16.68
N ALA A 40 -2.28 -4.46 15.58
CA ALA A 40 -2.80 -4.07 14.28
C ALA A 40 -4.26 -3.60 14.32
N LEU A 41 -5.16 -4.31 15.01
CA LEU A 41 -6.58 -3.93 15.05
C LEU A 41 -6.79 -2.53 15.64
N ASP A 42 -6.07 -2.18 16.71
CA ASP A 42 -6.20 -0.88 17.35
C ASP A 42 -5.54 0.22 16.53
N MET A 43 -4.38 -0.06 15.93
CA MET A 43 -3.62 0.91 15.15
C MET A 43 -4.24 1.26 13.80
N TYR A 44 -4.91 0.29 13.16
CA TYR A 44 -5.54 0.50 11.86
C TYR A 44 -7.00 0.93 11.94
N LYS A 45 -7.61 0.97 13.12
CA LYS A 45 -9.04 1.28 13.31
C LYS A 45 -9.48 2.56 12.60
N ASP A 46 -8.73 3.64 12.74
CA ASP A 46 -9.09 4.93 12.16
C ASP A 46 -8.89 4.96 10.64
N MET A 47 -7.85 4.27 10.15
CA MET A 47 -7.63 4.08 8.71
C MET A 47 -8.75 3.24 8.10
N ASP A 48 -9.06 2.10 8.69
CA ASP A 48 -10.15 1.20 8.28
C ASP A 48 -11.50 1.93 8.23
N ALA A 49 -11.84 2.66 9.30
CA ALA A 49 -13.06 3.45 9.36
C ALA A 49 -13.11 4.54 8.28
N ARG A 50 -11.98 5.24 8.05
CA ARG A 50 -11.89 6.28 7.02
C ARG A 50 -12.04 5.70 5.62
N LEU A 51 -11.39 4.58 5.32
CA LEU A 51 -11.44 3.93 4.01
C LEU A 51 -12.81 3.30 3.76
N THR A 52 -13.37 2.59 4.73
CA THR A 52 -14.73 2.03 4.66
C THR A 52 -15.77 3.13 4.46
N GLY A 53 -15.63 4.27 5.15
CA GLY A 53 -16.50 5.44 4.97
C GLY A 53 -16.42 6.07 3.57
N LEU A 54 -15.34 5.84 2.83
CA LEU A 54 -15.16 6.25 1.43
C LEU A 54 -15.62 5.19 0.42
N GLY A 55 -16.13 4.05 0.88
CA GLY A 55 -16.67 2.98 0.04
C GLY A 55 -15.67 1.89 -0.37
N TYR A 56 -14.45 1.92 0.16
CA TYR A 56 -13.49 0.82 -0.04
C TYR A 56 -13.92 -0.42 0.75
N LYS A 57 -13.67 -1.61 0.21
CA LYS A 57 -13.75 -2.87 0.97
C LYS A 57 -12.40 -3.17 1.58
N VAL A 58 -12.29 -2.95 2.88
CA VAL A 58 -11.02 -3.06 3.60
C VAL A 58 -10.87 -4.47 4.17
N VAL A 59 -9.65 -5.02 4.05
CA VAL A 59 -9.26 -6.30 4.62
C VAL A 59 -7.99 -6.08 5.44
N LEU A 60 -8.06 -6.27 6.75
CA LEU A 60 -6.87 -6.35 7.59
C LEU A 60 -6.25 -7.75 7.45
N VAL A 61 -5.01 -7.80 6.95
CA VAL A 61 -4.30 -9.06 6.74
C VAL A 61 -3.67 -9.52 8.07
N PRO A 62 -3.84 -10.79 8.48
CA PRO A 62 -3.38 -11.27 9.79
C PRO A 62 -1.88 -11.62 9.79
N THR A 63 -1.03 -10.64 9.48
CA THR A 63 0.44 -10.74 9.58
C THR A 63 0.95 -10.18 10.90
N GLY A 64 2.18 -10.52 11.27
CA GLY A 64 2.90 -9.95 12.40
C GLY A 64 4.28 -9.39 12.07
N GLY A 65 4.71 -9.39 10.80
CA GLY A 65 6.02 -8.88 10.40
C GLY A 65 7.19 -9.67 10.96
N LEU A 66 7.03 -10.98 11.20
CA LEU A 66 8.03 -11.82 11.88
C LEU A 66 8.75 -12.79 10.93
N ASP A 67 8.02 -13.35 9.96
CA ASP A 67 8.54 -14.26 8.93
C ASP A 67 8.02 -13.76 7.58
N LEU A 68 8.81 -12.90 6.94
CA LEU A 68 8.34 -12.08 5.81
C LEU A 68 8.13 -12.95 4.56
N VAL A 69 8.92 -14.02 4.43
CA VAL A 69 8.77 -15.01 3.37
C VAL A 69 7.42 -15.71 3.51
N ARG A 70 7.11 -16.24 4.69
CA ARG A 70 5.84 -16.94 4.94
C ARG A 70 4.65 -15.98 4.87
N GLU A 71 4.78 -14.78 5.42
CA GLU A 71 3.71 -13.79 5.45
C GLU A 71 3.36 -13.24 4.06
N SER A 72 4.28 -13.30 3.09
CA SER A 72 3.97 -13.03 1.68
C SER A 72 2.88 -13.97 1.14
N TYR A 73 2.86 -15.24 1.58
CA TYR A 73 1.78 -16.18 1.24
C TYR A 73 0.49 -15.87 2.00
N VAL A 74 0.57 -15.33 3.21
CA VAL A 74 -0.63 -14.87 3.96
C VAL A 74 -1.28 -13.70 3.23
N VAL A 75 -0.50 -12.76 2.70
CA VAL A 75 -1.00 -11.68 1.83
C VAL A 75 -1.69 -12.27 0.59
N LYS A 76 -1.03 -13.22 -0.10
CA LYS A 76 -1.62 -13.91 -1.24
C LYS A 76 -2.97 -14.55 -0.89
N ASP A 77 -3.02 -15.33 0.18
CA ASP A 77 -4.23 -16.04 0.60
C ASP A 77 -5.36 -15.07 0.96
N ALA A 78 -5.04 -13.93 1.58
CA ALA A 78 -6.02 -12.89 1.86
C ALA A 78 -6.61 -12.32 0.56
N VAL A 79 -5.78 -12.02 -0.43
CA VAL A 79 -6.22 -11.53 -1.74
C VAL A 79 -7.07 -12.57 -2.47
N ASP A 80 -6.60 -13.81 -2.57
CA ASP A 80 -7.32 -14.91 -3.22
C ASP A 80 -8.68 -15.16 -2.56
N ASN A 81 -8.76 -15.07 -1.22
CA ASN A 81 -10.00 -15.30 -0.48
C ASN A 81 -11.01 -14.16 -0.66
N ALA A 82 -10.55 -12.90 -0.62
CA ALA A 82 -11.43 -11.74 -0.75
C ALA A 82 -11.93 -11.52 -2.18
N THR A 83 -11.16 -11.97 -3.19
CA THR A 83 -11.54 -11.88 -4.61
C THR A 83 -12.43 -13.04 -5.07
N ARG A 84 -12.47 -14.15 -4.33
CA ARG A 84 -13.22 -15.35 -4.72
C ARG A 84 -14.73 -15.08 -4.81
N GLY A 85 -15.24 -15.03 -6.04
CA GLY A 85 -16.65 -14.79 -6.33
C GLY A 85 -17.11 -13.35 -6.12
N ALA A 86 -16.17 -12.43 -5.88
CA ALA A 86 -16.44 -11.00 -5.82
C ALA A 86 -16.35 -10.36 -7.23
N ASN A 87 -17.13 -9.31 -7.46
CA ASN A 87 -17.00 -8.48 -8.65
C ASN A 87 -15.96 -7.40 -8.35
N VAL A 88 -14.67 -7.72 -8.49
CA VAL A 88 -13.57 -6.81 -8.11
C VAL A 88 -13.20 -5.90 -9.27
N GLU A 89 -13.17 -4.59 -9.03
CA GLU A 89 -12.67 -3.59 -9.98
C GLU A 89 -11.15 -3.42 -9.85
N SER A 90 -10.66 -3.35 -8.61
CA SER A 90 -9.30 -2.94 -8.33
C SER A 90 -8.85 -3.43 -6.94
N ILE A 91 -7.54 -3.63 -6.77
CA ILE A 91 -6.90 -4.13 -5.56
C ILE A 91 -5.72 -3.23 -5.20
N ALA A 92 -5.76 -2.67 -3.99
CA ALA A 92 -4.65 -1.94 -3.40
C ALA A 92 -4.05 -2.69 -2.20
N LEU A 93 -2.72 -2.68 -2.09
CA LEU A 93 -2.00 -3.13 -0.91
C LEU A 93 -1.44 -1.93 -0.16
N VAL A 94 -1.72 -1.83 1.13
CA VAL A 94 -1.18 -0.80 2.03
C VAL A 94 -0.36 -1.51 3.10
N GLY A 95 0.96 -1.48 2.96
CA GLY A 95 1.88 -2.13 3.90
C GLY A 95 2.60 -1.13 4.78
N HIS A 96 2.66 -1.43 6.08
CA HIS A 96 3.46 -0.67 7.06
C HIS A 96 4.72 -1.42 7.43
N SER A 97 5.85 -0.73 7.53
CA SER A 97 7.13 -1.28 7.97
C SER A 97 7.44 -2.61 7.24
N TYR A 98 7.65 -3.71 7.96
CA TYR A 98 7.87 -5.04 7.36
C TYR A 98 6.69 -5.64 6.60
N GLY A 99 5.45 -5.25 6.89
CA GLY A 99 4.27 -5.66 6.12
C GLY A 99 4.37 -5.23 4.66
N ALA A 100 5.00 -4.07 4.41
CA ALA A 100 5.26 -3.59 3.06
C ALA A 100 6.20 -4.51 2.26
N LEU A 101 7.15 -5.18 2.92
CA LEU A 101 8.07 -6.11 2.26
C LEU A 101 7.37 -7.41 1.87
N SER A 102 6.54 -7.95 2.76
CA SER A 102 5.70 -9.13 2.46
C SER A 102 4.72 -8.84 1.31
N ALA A 103 4.12 -7.65 1.31
CA ALA A 103 3.24 -7.20 0.23
C ALA A 103 3.98 -7.07 -1.12
N ARG A 104 5.18 -6.49 -1.12
CA ARG A 104 5.99 -6.33 -2.33
C ARG A 104 6.50 -7.67 -2.86
N ASN A 105 6.85 -8.60 -1.98
CA ASN A 105 7.23 -9.96 -2.39
C ASN A 105 6.03 -10.72 -2.97
N TYR A 106 4.81 -10.52 -2.47
CA TYR A 106 3.61 -11.05 -3.10
C TYR A 106 3.45 -10.54 -4.55
N ILE A 107 3.60 -9.24 -4.77
CA ILE A 107 3.58 -8.64 -6.11
C ILE A 107 4.61 -9.31 -7.02
N ARG A 108 5.87 -9.35 -6.55
CA ARG A 108 7.02 -9.75 -7.35
C ARG A 108 7.10 -11.23 -7.65
N ALA A 109 6.84 -12.08 -6.66
CA ALA A 109 7.20 -13.50 -6.71
C ALA A 109 5.98 -14.45 -6.69
N LEU A 110 4.80 -13.96 -6.32
CA LEU A 110 3.64 -14.80 -6.04
C LEU A 110 2.40 -14.43 -6.88
N GLY A 111 2.61 -13.72 -7.99
CA GLY A 111 1.58 -13.40 -8.98
C GLY A 111 0.77 -12.14 -8.69
N GLY A 112 1.14 -11.33 -7.69
CA GLY A 112 0.41 -10.09 -7.40
C GLY A 112 0.54 -9.04 -8.51
N VAL A 113 1.57 -9.11 -9.36
CA VAL A 113 1.78 -8.23 -10.52
C VAL A 113 0.58 -8.19 -11.49
N ASP A 114 -0.18 -9.28 -11.59
CA ASP A 114 -1.29 -9.38 -12.54
C ASP A 114 -2.63 -8.84 -11.99
N VAL A 115 -2.72 -8.59 -10.68
CA VAL A 115 -4.00 -8.32 -10.00
C VAL A 115 -4.02 -7.06 -9.14
N VAL A 116 -2.85 -6.61 -8.65
CA VAL A 116 -2.73 -5.38 -7.85
C VAL A 116 -2.63 -4.18 -8.79
N ASP A 117 -3.34 -3.09 -8.51
CA ASP A 117 -3.21 -1.83 -9.26
C ASP A 117 -2.48 -0.73 -8.48
N THR A 118 -2.42 -0.86 -7.16
CA THR A 118 -1.83 0.14 -6.26
C THR A 118 -1.05 -0.51 -5.13
N TYR A 119 0.18 -0.08 -4.91
CA TYR A 119 1.01 -0.46 -3.78
C TYR A 119 1.41 0.80 -3.00
N ILE A 120 1.02 0.86 -1.73
CA ILE A 120 1.33 1.97 -0.82
C ILE A 120 2.18 1.40 0.31
N SER A 121 3.39 1.94 0.45
CA SER A 121 4.29 1.60 1.55
C SER A 121 4.36 2.75 2.55
N ILE A 122 4.29 2.43 3.84
CA ILE A 122 4.36 3.38 4.96
C ILE A 122 5.55 3.00 5.83
N GLY A 123 6.55 3.87 5.95
CA GLY A 123 7.74 3.64 6.79
C GLY A 123 8.53 2.37 6.42
N ALA A 124 8.52 1.98 5.14
CA ALA A 124 8.99 0.67 4.72
C ALA A 124 10.51 0.60 4.49
N PRO A 125 11.23 -0.37 5.08
CA PRO A 125 12.64 -0.59 4.79
C PRO A 125 12.82 -1.43 3.52
N GLN A 126 12.51 -0.88 2.35
CA GLN A 126 12.47 -1.60 1.05
C GLN A 126 13.77 -2.37 0.72
N TYR A 127 14.91 -1.82 1.13
CA TYR A 127 16.25 -2.39 0.97
C TYR A 127 16.79 -3.04 2.26
N GLY A 128 15.89 -3.35 3.19
CA GLY A 128 16.21 -3.81 4.54
C GLY A 128 16.65 -2.69 5.48
N THR A 129 16.88 -3.05 6.74
CA THR A 129 17.38 -2.13 7.78
C THR A 129 18.39 -2.84 8.68
N PRO A 130 19.45 -2.18 9.17
CA PRO A 130 20.37 -2.75 10.15
C PRO A 130 19.67 -3.36 11.37
N GLY A 131 18.52 -2.81 11.78
CA GLY A 131 17.70 -3.34 12.86
C GLY A 131 17.27 -4.79 12.66
N GLY A 132 17.00 -5.19 11.41
CA GLY A 132 16.65 -6.58 11.07
C GLY A 132 17.79 -7.56 11.34
N CYS A 133 19.04 -7.12 11.22
CA CYS A 133 20.21 -7.99 11.44
C CYS A 133 20.43 -8.34 12.91
N PHE A 134 19.77 -7.63 13.83
CA PHE A 134 19.79 -7.92 15.25
C PHE A 134 18.60 -8.78 15.72
N GLN A 135 17.69 -9.13 14.81
CA GLN A 135 16.55 -10.01 15.10
C GLN A 135 16.95 -11.48 14.96
N LEU A 136 16.16 -12.36 15.59
CA LEU A 136 16.28 -13.80 15.41
C LEU A 136 15.54 -14.28 14.14
N PRO A 137 15.96 -15.41 13.53
CA PRO A 137 15.18 -16.07 12.48
C PRO A 137 13.72 -16.30 12.91
N GLY A 138 12.76 -15.92 12.06
CA GLY A 138 11.33 -15.96 12.37
C GLY A 138 10.87 -14.88 13.37
N SER A 139 11.68 -13.84 13.60
CA SER A 139 11.34 -12.68 14.42
C SER A 139 11.71 -11.35 13.75
N GLY A 140 11.74 -11.32 12.41
CA GLY A 140 12.07 -10.13 11.61
C GLY A 140 13.49 -10.13 11.04
N PHE A 141 14.27 -11.21 11.19
CA PHE A 141 15.61 -11.33 10.60
C PHE A 141 15.60 -11.18 9.07
N ASP A 142 14.52 -11.59 8.41
CA ASP A 142 14.37 -11.47 6.95
C ASP A 142 14.55 -10.02 6.45
N GLY A 143 14.21 -9.02 7.27
CA GLY A 143 14.39 -7.60 6.96
C GLY A 143 15.85 -7.09 7.05
N CYS A 144 16.81 -7.95 7.40
CA CYS A 144 18.22 -7.62 7.37
C CYS A 144 18.71 -7.46 5.90
N PRO A 145 19.44 -6.39 5.55
CA PRO A 145 19.86 -6.12 4.16
C PRO A 145 20.67 -7.21 3.47
N VAL A 146 21.32 -8.10 4.24
CA VAL A 146 22.17 -9.17 3.69
C VAL A 146 21.43 -10.48 3.47
N THR A 147 20.12 -10.55 3.75
CA THR A 147 19.36 -11.79 3.60
C THR A 147 19.11 -12.10 2.12
N PRO A 148 18.99 -13.40 1.77
CA PRO A 148 18.52 -13.81 0.45
C PRO A 148 17.15 -13.21 0.10
N PHE A 149 16.29 -13.00 1.09
CA PHE A 149 14.98 -12.38 0.91
C PHE A 149 15.09 -10.95 0.37
N ILE A 150 15.83 -10.06 1.05
CA ILE A 150 16.02 -8.68 0.59
C ILE A 150 16.76 -8.63 -0.74
N ASN A 151 17.77 -9.47 -0.94
CA ASN A 151 18.48 -9.54 -2.22
C ASN A 151 17.54 -9.93 -3.38
N SER A 152 16.70 -10.96 -3.18
CA SER A 152 15.73 -11.40 -4.19
C SER A 152 14.65 -10.35 -4.46
N LEU A 153 14.23 -9.63 -3.42
CA LEU A 153 13.21 -8.58 -3.52
C LEU A 153 13.68 -7.41 -4.39
N ASN A 154 14.97 -7.07 -4.32
CA ASN A 154 15.58 -5.93 -5.04
C ASN A 154 16.42 -6.35 -6.26
N THR A 155 16.23 -7.57 -6.80
CA THR A 155 16.95 -8.02 -8.01
C THR A 155 16.19 -7.65 -9.28
N GLY A 156 16.58 -6.58 -9.98
CA GLY A 156 15.92 -6.08 -11.19
C GLY A 156 15.01 -4.89 -10.87
N ASP A 157 13.96 -4.67 -11.67
CA ASP A 157 13.00 -3.58 -11.45
C ASP A 157 12.27 -3.74 -10.10
N ASP A 158 12.27 -2.66 -9.32
CA ASP A 158 11.60 -2.60 -8.04
C ASP A 158 10.08 -2.45 -8.14
N THR A 159 9.61 -1.90 -9.26
CA THR A 159 8.24 -1.44 -9.54
C THR A 159 7.59 -2.19 -10.71
N PRO A 160 7.61 -3.54 -10.72
CA PRO A 160 7.17 -4.30 -11.88
C PRO A 160 5.68 -4.16 -12.17
N GLY A 161 5.34 -4.20 -13.46
CA GLY A 161 3.95 -4.23 -13.93
C GLY A 161 3.29 -2.85 -14.01
N ASN A 162 1.99 -2.84 -14.25
CA ASN A 162 1.21 -1.60 -14.37
C ASN A 162 0.58 -1.24 -13.01
N ILE A 163 1.42 -1.02 -12.00
CA ILE A 163 1.02 -0.75 -10.62
C ILE A 163 1.43 0.67 -10.25
N ASN A 164 0.57 1.40 -9.56
CA ASN A 164 0.92 2.69 -8.99
C ASN A 164 1.63 2.49 -7.65
N TYR A 165 2.92 2.82 -7.58
CA TYR A 165 3.72 2.70 -6.38
C TYR A 165 3.80 4.03 -5.61
N TYR A 166 3.53 3.97 -4.31
CA TYR A 166 3.60 5.10 -3.41
C TYR A 166 4.46 4.77 -2.18
N SER A 167 5.19 5.78 -1.70
CA SER A 167 5.90 5.75 -0.42
C SER A 167 5.44 6.91 0.44
N ILE A 168 5.07 6.59 1.68
CA ILE A 168 4.72 7.53 2.75
C ILE A 168 5.70 7.28 3.89
N ARG A 169 6.19 8.34 4.53
CA ARG A 169 7.08 8.23 5.68
C ARG A 169 6.97 9.43 6.62
N GLY A 170 7.34 9.24 7.87
CA GLY A 170 7.73 10.32 8.75
C GLY A 170 9.06 10.99 8.38
N THR A 171 9.29 12.22 8.84
CA THR A 171 10.58 12.92 8.71
C THR A 171 11.69 12.30 9.56
N THR A 172 11.33 11.49 10.56
CA THR A 172 12.25 10.81 11.48
C THR A 172 12.40 9.32 11.20
N GLU A 173 11.83 8.83 10.10
CA GLU A 173 11.99 7.43 9.69
C GLU A 173 13.48 7.09 9.48
N PRO A 174 13.96 5.93 9.98
CA PRO A 174 15.34 5.51 9.79
C PRO A 174 15.63 5.09 8.34
N VAL A 175 14.58 4.93 7.53
CA VAL A 175 14.60 4.53 6.12
C VAL A 175 13.67 5.45 5.31
N ASP A 176 13.99 5.74 4.05
CA ASP A 176 13.13 6.60 3.22
C ASP A 176 12.05 5.88 2.41
N GLY A 177 12.08 4.55 2.36
CA GLY A 177 11.12 3.74 1.62
C GLY A 177 11.13 3.95 0.10
N ARG A 178 12.22 4.48 -0.47
CA ARG A 178 12.30 4.67 -1.92
C ARG A 178 12.49 3.33 -2.65
N LEU A 179 11.92 3.27 -3.84
CA LEU A 179 12.14 2.22 -4.84
C LEU A 179 12.79 2.84 -6.08
N ASP A 180 13.51 2.04 -6.87
CA ASP A 180 13.81 2.39 -8.25
C ASP A 180 12.57 2.24 -9.14
N GLY A 181 12.68 2.63 -10.41
CA GLY A 181 11.54 2.71 -11.31
C GLY A 181 10.51 3.76 -10.88
N GLY A 182 9.26 3.54 -11.29
CA GLY A 182 8.18 4.51 -11.20
C GLY A 182 7.54 4.55 -9.82
N GLN A 183 7.80 5.60 -9.04
CA GLN A 183 7.26 5.75 -7.69
C GLN A 183 6.86 7.19 -7.38
N CYS A 184 5.68 7.37 -6.79
CA CYS A 184 5.34 8.61 -6.09
C CYS A 184 5.90 8.59 -4.65
N ARG A 185 6.82 9.50 -4.37
CA ARG A 185 7.37 9.74 -3.02
C ARG A 185 6.57 10.86 -2.37
N MET A 186 5.67 10.51 -1.45
CA MET A 186 4.83 11.49 -0.76
C MET A 186 5.67 12.42 0.10
N THR A 187 5.17 13.63 0.29
CA THR A 187 5.79 14.62 1.19
C THR A 187 5.92 14.02 2.59
N PRO A 188 7.12 13.94 3.17
CA PRO A 188 7.31 13.36 4.50
C PRO A 188 6.49 14.09 5.57
N VAL A 189 5.93 13.32 6.49
CA VAL A 189 5.07 13.86 7.55
C VAL A 189 5.92 14.20 8.78
N PRO A 190 5.91 15.47 9.26
CA PRO A 190 6.70 15.84 10.44
C PRO A 190 6.23 15.13 11.71
N ASP A 191 7.20 14.74 12.56
CA ASP A 191 6.98 14.30 13.94
C ASP A 191 6.02 13.09 14.09
N VAL A 192 6.07 12.15 13.14
CA VAL A 192 5.33 10.88 13.23
C VAL A 192 6.23 9.79 13.81
N ASN A 193 5.71 9.05 14.78
CA ASN A 193 6.40 7.88 15.33
C ASN A 193 6.20 6.66 14.43
N HIS A 194 7.30 5.98 14.07
CA HIS A 194 7.30 4.76 13.25
C HIS A 194 6.25 3.73 13.69
N LEU A 195 6.14 3.47 15.00
CA LEU A 195 5.25 2.44 15.55
C LEU A 195 3.77 2.83 15.48
N SER A 196 3.42 4.07 15.13
CA SER A 196 2.03 4.53 15.08
C SER A 196 1.73 5.32 13.81
N GLU A 197 2.55 5.21 12.76
CA GLU A 197 2.35 5.96 11.51
C GLU A 197 0.96 5.73 10.93
N VAL A 198 0.48 4.49 10.94
CA VAL A 198 -0.82 4.10 10.38
C VAL A 198 -2.03 4.67 11.14
N ALA A 199 -1.82 5.12 12.37
CA ALA A 199 -2.83 5.79 13.18
C ALA A 199 -2.78 7.32 13.04
N ASP A 200 -1.74 7.89 12.42
CA ASP A 200 -1.64 9.33 12.24
C ASP A 200 -2.61 9.79 11.14
N PRO A 201 -3.51 10.76 11.43
CA PRO A 201 -4.52 11.20 10.47
C PRO A 201 -3.91 11.76 9.18
N ARG A 202 -2.70 12.33 9.22
CA ARG A 202 -2.01 12.86 8.03
C ARG A 202 -1.51 11.74 7.14
N VAL A 203 -1.02 10.64 7.72
CA VAL A 203 -0.64 9.43 6.97
C VAL A 203 -1.87 8.75 6.37
N ILE A 204 -2.99 8.72 7.09
CA ILE A 204 -4.27 8.24 6.58
C ILE A 204 -4.74 9.09 5.39
N ASP A 205 -4.66 10.43 5.48
CA ASP A 205 -5.04 11.31 4.37
C ASP A 205 -4.12 11.16 3.14
N LEU A 206 -2.82 10.91 3.32
CA LEU A 206 -1.90 10.57 2.22
C LEU A 206 -2.22 9.20 1.61
N THR A 207 -2.63 8.23 2.42
CA THR A 207 -3.08 6.91 1.94
C THR A 207 -4.34 7.04 1.09
N VAL A 208 -5.32 7.84 1.54
CA VAL A 208 -6.52 8.17 0.76
C VAL A 208 -6.15 8.87 -0.55
N SER A 209 -5.23 9.82 -0.50
CA SER A 209 -4.76 10.55 -1.69
C SER A 209 -4.12 9.60 -2.71
N ALA A 210 -3.27 8.68 -2.26
CA ALA A 210 -2.65 7.65 -3.09
C ALA A 210 -3.70 6.72 -3.74
N LEU A 211 -4.68 6.24 -2.97
CA LEU A 211 -5.78 5.41 -3.50
C LEU A 211 -6.59 6.16 -4.56
N GLN A 212 -6.71 7.48 -4.46
CA GLN A 212 -7.36 8.32 -5.46
C GLN A 212 -6.47 8.64 -6.68
N GLY A 213 -5.25 8.13 -6.74
CA GLY A 213 -4.31 8.36 -7.84
C GLY A 213 -3.52 9.67 -7.72
N ASN A 214 -3.58 10.35 -6.57
CA ASN A 214 -2.92 11.63 -6.37
C ASN A 214 -1.52 11.45 -5.81
N CYS A 215 -0.54 12.11 -6.42
CA CYS A 215 0.82 12.19 -5.88
C CYS A 215 1.03 13.50 -5.10
N VAL A 216 0.89 13.46 -3.77
CA VAL A 216 1.10 14.59 -2.87
C VAL A 216 2.57 14.66 -2.46
N GLY A 217 3.44 14.80 -3.47
CA GLY A 217 4.89 14.77 -3.32
C GLY A 217 5.55 14.83 -4.68
N THR A 218 6.55 13.99 -4.91
CA THR A 218 7.28 13.94 -6.18
C THR A 218 7.17 12.56 -6.80
N PHE A 219 6.65 12.48 -8.03
CA PHE A 219 6.79 11.29 -8.84
C PHE A 219 8.19 11.24 -9.44
N VAL A 220 8.85 10.09 -9.32
CA VAL A 220 10.15 9.82 -9.90
C VAL A 220 10.09 8.58 -10.78
N ASN A 221 11.09 8.44 -11.66
CA ASN A 221 11.34 7.21 -12.39
C ASN A 221 12.85 6.98 -12.41
N ASP A 222 13.37 6.39 -11.33
CA ASP A 222 14.81 6.20 -11.14
C ASP A 222 15.28 4.95 -11.93
N PRO A 223 16.50 4.91 -12.49
CA PRO A 223 16.97 3.74 -13.23
C PRO A 223 17.06 2.48 -12.35
N ASP A 224 16.72 1.32 -12.90
CA ASP A 224 16.86 0.03 -12.23
C ASP A 224 18.27 -0.17 -11.67
N GLY A 225 18.37 -0.61 -10.41
CA GLY A 225 19.62 -0.83 -9.69
C GLY A 225 20.36 0.45 -9.27
N SER A 226 19.73 1.62 -9.38
CA SER A 226 20.35 2.89 -8.98
C SER A 226 20.34 3.15 -7.47
N ILE A 227 19.58 2.36 -6.70
CA ILE A 227 19.44 2.50 -5.25
C ILE A 227 20.22 1.41 -4.53
N SER A 228 20.93 1.82 -3.48
CA SER A 228 21.61 0.94 -2.55
C SER A 228 21.10 1.18 -1.13
N VAL A 229 21.19 0.16 -0.28
CA VAL A 229 20.77 0.28 1.13
C VAL A 229 21.41 1.47 1.83
N GLY A 230 22.69 1.77 1.59
CA GLY A 230 23.37 2.88 2.24
C GLY A 230 22.77 4.26 1.93
N GLN A 231 22.08 4.41 0.80
CA GLN A 231 21.43 5.65 0.39
C GLN A 231 20.03 5.81 0.97
N THR A 232 19.40 4.72 1.43
CA THR A 232 18.04 4.73 1.96
C THR A 232 17.99 4.98 3.45
N LEU A 233 19.12 4.80 4.15
CA LEU A 233 19.22 4.97 5.61
C LEU A 233 19.37 6.44 6.01
N LEU A 234 18.73 6.81 7.12
CA LEU A 234 18.84 8.13 7.76
C LEU A 234 18.66 9.31 6.77
N PRO A 235 17.54 9.36 6.03
CA PRO A 235 17.34 10.31 4.94
C PRO A 235 17.23 11.79 5.38
N GLY A 236 17.04 12.03 6.68
CA GLY A 236 16.75 13.35 7.20
C GLY A 236 15.35 13.86 6.81
N PRO A 237 15.05 15.14 7.09
CA PRO A 237 13.69 15.66 7.05
C PRO A 237 13.17 16.02 5.65
N ASN A 238 13.98 15.95 4.59
CA ASN A 238 13.66 16.52 3.27
C ASN A 238 12.81 15.61 2.39
#